data_AF-A0A953GQ89-F1
#
_entry.id   AF-A0A953GQ89-F1
#
_cell.length_a   1.000
_cell.length_b   1.000
_cell.length_c   1.000
_cell.angle_alpha   90.00
_cell.angle_beta   90.00
_cell.angle_gamma   90.00
#
_symmetry.space_group_name_H-M   'P 1'
#
loop_
_entity.id
_entity.type
_entity.pdbx_description
1 polymer ?
#
loop_
_entity_poly.entity_id
_entity_poly.type
_entity_poly.pdbx_seq_one_letter_code
_entity_poly.pdbx_strand_id
1 'polypeptide(L)'
;MHRSFEGGDLVERIDPQTGESTVLATRDTFLALDPRGRALVYVAKAARGQIDLWVARLDGSPPFRLTDGARVEEHPLWKRP
;
A
#
# COMPACT_ATOMS: atom_id res chain seq x y z
N MET A 1 -24.72 -12.14 10.63
CA MET A 1 -24.78 -11.20 9.49
C MET A 1 -23.69 -11.64 8.51
N HIS A 2 -24.02 -12.49 7.55
CA HIS A 2 -23.08 -12.95 6.53
C HIS A 2 -22.94 -11.85 5.47
N ARG A 3 -21.73 -11.32 5.29
CA ARG A 3 -21.40 -10.49 4.13
C ARG A 3 -20.49 -11.31 3.24
N SER A 4 -21.08 -11.87 2.18
CA SER A 4 -20.36 -12.50 1.08
C SER A 4 -19.72 -11.39 0.25
N PHE A 5 -18.39 -11.36 0.20
CA PHE A 5 -17.66 -10.57 -0.79
C PHE A 5 -17.33 -11.52 -1.94
N GLU A 6 -17.86 -11.21 -3.12
CA GLU A 6 -17.44 -11.84 -4.37
C GLU A 6 -15.93 -11.62 -4.53
N GLY A 7 -15.21 -12.69 -4.87
CA GLY A 7 -13.76 -12.75 -4.88
C GLY A 7 -13.12 -11.64 -5.71
N GLY A 8 -12.63 -10.63 -5.02
CA GLY A 8 -11.58 -9.73 -5.47
C GLY A 8 -10.54 -9.70 -4.37
N ASP A 9 -9.27 -9.93 -4.70
CA ASP A 9 -8.23 -9.91 -3.71
C ASP A 9 -8.04 -8.49 -3.15
N LEU A 10 -8.37 -8.34 -1.88
CA LEU A 10 -8.27 -7.10 -1.12
C LEU A 10 -7.12 -7.23 -0.12
N VAL A 11 -6.39 -6.14 0.09
CA VAL A 11 -5.53 -5.98 1.27
C VAL A 11 -6.39 -5.34 2.33
N GLU A 12 -6.61 -6.04 3.42
CA GLU A 12 -7.38 -5.56 4.56
C GLU A 12 -6.49 -5.45 5.79
N ARG A 13 -6.71 -4.41 6.59
CA ARG A 13 -6.21 -4.33 7.96
C ARG A 13 -7.30 -4.84 8.88
N ILE A 14 -7.00 -5.90 9.62
CA ILE A 14 -7.90 -6.46 10.63
C ILE A 14 -7.39 -6.06 12.01
N ASP A 15 -8.28 -5.50 12.83
CA ASP A 15 -8.05 -5.32 14.26
C ASP A 15 -8.21 -6.69 14.96
N PRO A 16 -7.16 -7.22 15.61
CA PRO A 16 -7.22 -8.54 16.24
C PRO A 16 -8.06 -8.59 17.53
N GLN A 17 -8.38 -7.45 18.13
CA GLN A 17 -9.16 -7.36 19.37
C GLN A 17 -10.65 -7.21 19.11
N THR A 18 -11.02 -6.42 18.11
CA THR A 18 -12.43 -6.12 17.79
C THR A 18 -12.96 -6.94 16.61
N GLY A 19 -12.07 -7.51 15.79
CA GLY A 19 -12.42 -8.17 14.53
C GLY A 19 -12.87 -7.19 13.44
N GLU A 20 -12.68 -5.88 13.66
CA GLU A 20 -13.01 -4.86 12.67
C GLU A 20 -12.03 -4.92 11.49
N SER A 21 -12.55 -4.85 10.26
CA SER A 21 -11.74 -4.82 9.04
C SER A 21 -11.85 -3.47 8.35
N THR A 22 -10.70 -2.92 7.95
CA THR A 22 -10.61 -1.76 7.05
C THR A 22 -9.91 -2.18 5.77
N VAL A 23 -10.57 -2.02 4.64
CA VAL A 23 -9.94 -2.22 3.32
C VAL A 23 -8.84 -1.18 3.13
N LEU A 24 -7.61 -1.65 2.91
CA LEU A 24 -6.44 -0.80 2.62
C LEU A 24 -6.21 -0.65 1.12
N ALA A 25 -6.53 -1.67 0.31
CA ALA A 25 -6.33 -1.68 -1.14
C ALA A 25 -6.97 -2.88 -1.84
N THR A 26 -7.04 -2.84 -3.17
CA THR A 26 -7.37 -3.98 -4.07
C THR A 26 -6.10 -4.47 -4.78
N ARG A 27 -6.11 -5.69 -5.35
CA ARG A 27 -4.96 -6.29 -6.07
C ARG A 27 -4.39 -5.51 -7.25
N ASP A 28 -5.12 -4.51 -7.74
CA ASP A 28 -4.65 -3.57 -8.77
C ASP A 28 -3.86 -2.39 -8.17
N THR A 29 -3.71 -2.37 -6.84
CA THR A 29 -2.89 -1.39 -6.15
C THR A 29 -1.52 -2.00 -5.96
N PHE A 30 -0.57 -1.53 -6.75
CA PHE A 30 0.83 -1.87 -6.63
C PHE A 30 1.42 -1.32 -5.32
N LEU A 31 1.09 -1.96 -4.21
CA LEU A 31 1.62 -1.64 -2.90
C LEU A 31 2.23 -2.88 -2.27
N ALA A 32 3.20 -2.66 -1.40
CA ALA A 32 3.87 -3.71 -0.66
C ALA A 32 4.15 -3.25 0.78
N LEU A 33 3.90 -4.11 1.76
CA LEU A 33 4.11 -3.84 3.18
C LEU A 33 5.54 -4.23 3.59
N ASP A 34 6.18 -3.41 4.45
CA ASP A 34 7.38 -3.82 5.20
C ASP A 34 7.03 -5.11 5.99
N PRO A 35 7.78 -6.22 5.86
CA PRO A 35 7.56 -7.45 6.61
C PRO A 35 7.49 -7.28 8.13
N ARG A 36 8.04 -6.19 8.68
CA ARG A 36 7.98 -5.81 10.11
C ARG A 36 6.75 -4.98 10.47
N GLY A 37 5.88 -4.67 9.49
CA GLY A 37 4.65 -3.90 9.71
C GLY A 37 4.88 -2.45 10.11
N ARG A 38 5.94 -1.80 9.61
CA ARG A 38 6.27 -0.41 10.00
C ARG A 38 6.01 0.62 8.90
N ALA A 39 5.92 0.19 7.65
CA ALA A 39 5.71 1.05 6.50
C ALA A 39 5.08 0.27 5.35
N LEU A 40 4.53 0.98 4.37
CA LEU A 40 4.14 0.44 3.08
C LEU A 40 4.77 1.28 1.95
N VAL A 41 5.06 0.63 0.82
CA VAL A 41 5.36 1.30 -0.45
C VAL A 41 4.11 1.23 -1.32
N TYR A 42 3.78 2.29 -2.04
CA TYR A 42 2.62 2.38 -2.92
C TYR A 42 2.92 3.27 -4.12
N VAL A 43 2.08 3.18 -5.14
CA VAL A 43 2.15 4.02 -6.33
C VAL A 43 1.33 5.30 -6.15
N ALA A 44 1.93 6.45 -6.47
CA ALA A 44 1.20 7.72 -6.50
C ALA A 44 1.71 8.67 -7.58
N LYS A 45 0.84 9.61 -7.96
CA LYS A 45 1.18 10.68 -8.92
C LYS A 45 1.99 11.77 -8.25
N ALA A 46 3.20 12.02 -8.74
CA ALA A 46 3.97 13.22 -8.43
C ALA A 46 3.55 14.41 -9.30
N ALA A 47 4.29 15.51 -9.19
CA ALA A 47 4.07 16.72 -9.96
C ALA A 47 4.01 16.41 -11.48
N ARG A 48 3.09 17.07 -12.19
CA ARG A 48 2.84 16.88 -13.64
C ARG A 48 2.29 15.51 -14.02
N GLY A 49 1.86 14.69 -13.06
CA GLY A 49 1.20 13.41 -13.31
C GLY A 49 2.13 12.22 -13.50
N GLN A 50 3.44 12.39 -13.22
CA GLN A 50 4.42 11.31 -13.20
C GLN A 50 4.02 10.25 -12.17
N ILE A 51 4.16 8.97 -12.51
CA ILE A 51 3.83 7.86 -11.61
C ILE A 51 5.12 7.36 -10.96
N ASP A 52 5.16 7.43 -9.63
CA ASP A 52 6.31 7.06 -8.82
C ASP A 52 5.92 6.16 -7.67
N LEU A 53 6.94 5.55 -7.05
CA LEU A 53 6.80 4.88 -5.77
C LEU A 53 6.94 5.86 -4.62
N TRP A 54 6.10 5.67 -3.61
CA TRP A 54 6.06 6.45 -2.38
C TRP A 54 6.08 5.52 -1.18
N VAL A 55 6.61 6.00 -0.06
CA VAL A 55 6.63 5.28 1.22
C VAL A 55 5.78 6.03 2.23
N ALA A 56 4.83 5.32 2.84
CA ALA A 56 4.10 5.79 4.00
C ALA A 56 4.51 4.97 5.23
N ARG A 57 4.94 5.65 6.29
CA ARG A 57 5.21 5.01 7.58
C ARG A 57 3.89 4.86 8.34
N LEU A 58 3.72 3.76 9.06
CA LEU A 58 2.50 3.50 9.83
C LEU A 58 2.45 4.26 11.17
N ASP A 59 3.50 5.03 11.49
CA ASP A 59 3.55 5.96 12.62
C ASP A 59 2.80 7.28 12.36
N GLY A 60 2.24 7.47 11.16
CA GLY A 60 1.46 8.66 10.79
C GLY A 60 2.31 9.83 10.29
N SER A 61 3.62 9.67 10.17
CA SER A 61 4.47 10.68 9.55
C SER A 61 4.15 10.89 8.06
N PRO A 62 4.41 12.09 7.50
CA PRO A 62 4.13 12.36 6.10
C PRO A 62 4.85 11.38 5.16
N PRO A 63 4.18 10.93 4.08
CA PRO A 63 4.80 10.05 3.11
C PRO A 63 5.91 10.78 2.32
N PHE A 64 6.88 10.02 1.83
CA PHE A 64 7.97 10.54 0.99
C PHE A 64 8.07 9.78 -0.32
N ARG A 65 8.52 10.50 -1.36
CA ARG A 65 8.76 9.95 -2.70
C ARG A 65 10.02 9.09 -2.68
N LEU A 66 9.91 7.86 -3.18
CA LEU A 66 10.99 6.87 -3.22
C LEU A 66 11.72 6.85 -4.58
N THR A 67 11.00 7.04 -5.68
CA THR A 67 11.55 7.13 -7.04
C THR A 67 11.23 8.47 -7.67
N ASP A 68 12.12 8.96 -8.54
CA ASP A 68 11.92 10.20 -9.29
C ASP A 68 12.28 10.10 -10.77
N GLY A 69 12.21 8.88 -11.31
CA GLY A 69 12.54 8.59 -12.69
C GLY A 69 11.56 9.24 -13.67
N ALA A 70 12.00 9.33 -14.92
CA ALA A 70 11.15 9.79 -16.02
C ALA A 70 10.20 8.70 -16.56
N ARG A 71 10.22 7.49 -15.98
CA ARG A 71 9.40 6.35 -16.40
C ARG A 71 8.35 6.07 -15.33
N VAL A 72 7.33 5.28 -15.68
CA VAL A 72 6.37 4.82 -14.70
C VAL A 72 7.06 3.81 -13.78
N GLU A 73 7.04 4.07 -12.48
CA GLU A 73 7.49 3.11 -11.47
C GLU A 73 6.30 2.59 -10.67
N GLU A 74 5.86 1.38 -11.01
CA GLU A 74 4.59 0.85 -10.53
C GLU A 74 4.63 -0.57 -9.98
N HIS A 75 5.80 -1.19 -9.73
CA HIS A 75 5.84 -2.56 -9.20
C HIS A 75 6.75 -2.68 -7.99
N PRO A 76 6.34 -2.18 -6.81
CA PRO A 76 7.17 -2.24 -5.63
C PRO A 76 7.21 -3.65 -5.05
N LEU A 77 8.40 -4.04 -4.58
CA LEU A 77 8.61 -5.23 -3.77
C LEU A 77 9.48 -4.87 -2.57
N TRP A 78 9.07 -5.31 -1.38
CA TRP A 78 9.94 -5.27 -0.21
C TRP A 78 10.77 -6.55 -0.14
N LYS A 79 12.09 -6.42 -0.10
CA LYS A 79 12.96 -7.53 0.29
C LYS A 79 13.08 -7.60 1.80
N ARG A 80 13.08 -8.83 2.33
CA ARG A 80 13.53 -9.09 3.70
C ARG A 80 15.05 -8.86 3.77
N PRO A 81 15.57 -8.23 4.84
CA PRO A 81 17.00 -8.20 5.09
C PRO A 81 17.57 -9.60 5.35
#